data_AF-A0A914E5P9-F1
#
_entry.id   AF-A0A914E5P9-F1
#
_cell.length_a   1.000
_cell.length_b   1.000
_cell.length_c   1.000
_cell.angle_alpha   90.00
_cell.angle_beta   90.00
_cell.angle_gamma   90.00
#
_symmetry.space_group_name_H-M   'P 1'
#
loop_
_entity.id
_entity.type
_entity.pdbx_description
1 polymer ?
#
loop_
_entity_poly.entity_id
_entity_poly.type
_entity_poly.pdbx_seq_one_letter_code
_entity_poly.pdbx_strand_id
1 'polypeptide(L)'
;MIHYIKEVYSGRLIIDIPSWSQETKIAVDAVKGIHGSKINDTNIVLSTHIYPGAWNQGTNRWLSTADLDEMASAGLPCIVEEFGQDNSGGGAKVSALVNYASTKGWTVLAWA
;
A
#
# COMPACT_ATOMS: atom_id res chain seq x y z
N MET A 1 -12.27 -13.10 5.59
CA MET A 1 -10.93 -13.63 5.31
C MET A 1 -9.99 -13.44 6.49
N ILE A 2 -9.64 -12.21 6.90
CA ILE A 2 -8.73 -11.94 8.04
C ILE A 2 -9.10 -12.75 9.29
N HIS A 3 -10.38 -12.79 9.66
CA HIS A 3 -10.87 -13.57 10.80
C HIS A 3 -10.47 -15.06 10.73
N TYR A 4 -10.76 -15.73 9.61
CA TYR A 4 -10.43 -17.14 9.41
C TYR A 4 -8.92 -17.41 9.42
N ILE A 5 -8.11 -16.54 8.81
CA ILE A 5 -6.64 -16.72 8.81
C ILE A 5 -6.10 -16.66 10.25
N LYS A 6 -6.67 -15.78 11.10
CA LYS A 6 -6.23 -15.64 12.49
C LYS A 6 -6.62 -16.81 13.39
N GLU A 7 -7.47 -17.71 12.94
CA GLU A 7 -7.73 -18.97 13.65
C GLU A 7 -6.51 -19.92 13.59
N VAL A 8 -5.64 -19.77 12.58
CA VAL A 8 -4.50 -20.67 12.33
C VAL A 8 -3.14 -19.96 12.29
N TYR A 9 -3.11 -18.63 12.19
CA TYR A 9 -1.89 -17.83 12.10
C TYR A 9 -1.94 -16.61 13.01
N SER A 10 -0.97 -16.51 13.93
CA SER A 10 -0.87 -15.42 14.92
C SER A 10 0.08 -14.30 14.51
N GLY A 11 0.86 -14.49 13.44
CA GLY A 11 1.77 -13.48 12.93
C GLY A 11 1.03 -12.29 12.32
N ARG A 12 1.80 -11.28 11.93
CA ARG A 12 1.24 -10.10 11.26
C ARG A 12 0.90 -10.45 9.81
N LEU A 13 -0.27 -10.01 9.36
CA LEU A 13 -0.68 -10.20 7.96
C LEU A 13 -0.23 -9.00 7.13
N ILE A 14 0.47 -9.25 6.02
CA ILE A 14 0.75 -8.23 5.00
C ILE A 14 -0.38 -8.30 3.99
N ILE A 15 -1.01 -7.16 3.71
CA ILE A 15 -2.20 -7.08 2.85
C ILE A 15 -1.89 -6.16 1.68
N ASP A 16 -1.80 -6.75 0.49
CA ASP A 16 -1.87 -6.04 -0.77
C ASP A 16 -3.13 -5.20 -0.86
N ILE A 17 -2.94 -3.92 -1.11
CA ILE A 17 -4.07 -3.01 -1.33
C ILE A 17 -4.71 -3.27 -2.70
N PRO A 18 -5.94 -2.81 -2.94
CA PRO A 18 -6.63 -3.09 -4.20
C PRO A 18 -5.90 -2.53 -5.45
N SER A 19 -6.35 -3.01 -6.61
CA SER A 19 -5.85 -2.63 -7.95
C SER A 19 -4.35 -2.82 -8.11
N TRP A 20 -3.91 -4.08 -8.02
CA TRP A 20 -2.48 -4.41 -8.18
C TRP A 20 -1.60 -3.65 -7.18
N SER A 21 -2.11 -3.48 -5.95
CA SER A 21 -1.46 -2.80 -4.83
C SER A 21 -1.19 -1.30 -5.02
N GLN A 22 -2.09 -0.57 -5.70
CA GLN A 22 -1.90 0.85 -6.03
C GLN A 22 -2.99 1.79 -5.46
N GLU A 23 -4.09 1.26 -4.92
CA GLU A 23 -5.20 2.07 -4.36
C GLU A 23 -5.02 2.45 -2.89
N THR A 24 -4.06 3.32 -2.59
CA THR A 24 -3.80 3.75 -1.20
C THR A 24 -5.02 4.38 -0.55
N LYS A 25 -5.79 5.17 -1.32
CA LYS A 25 -7.00 5.85 -0.83
C LYS A 25 -8.07 4.85 -0.36
N ILE A 26 -8.34 3.84 -1.18
CA ILE A 26 -9.35 2.82 -0.88
C ILE A 26 -8.95 2.01 0.36
N ALA A 27 -7.66 1.67 0.49
CA ALA A 27 -7.15 0.99 1.68
C ALA A 27 -7.33 1.84 2.95
N VAL A 28 -7.00 3.12 2.88
CA VAL A 28 -7.16 4.07 3.99
C VAL A 28 -8.63 4.21 4.37
N ASP A 29 -9.53 4.32 3.39
CA ASP A 29 -10.97 4.41 3.63
C ASP A 29 -11.53 3.15 4.30
N ALA A 30 -11.06 1.97 3.90
CA ALA A 30 -11.46 0.70 4.51
C ALA A 30 -10.98 0.59 5.98
N VAL A 31 -9.74 1.01 6.26
CA VAL A 31 -9.18 1.03 7.62
C VAL A 31 -9.88 2.07 8.50
N LYS A 32 -10.30 3.19 7.92
CA LYS A 32 -11.01 4.27 8.64
C LYS A 32 -12.53 4.05 8.70
N GLY A 33 -13.09 3.16 7.88
CA GLY A 33 -14.53 2.90 7.80
C GLY A 33 -15.33 4.00 7.11
N ILE A 34 -14.73 4.72 6.15
CA ILE A 34 -15.32 5.91 5.52
C ILE A 34 -16.47 5.55 4.55
N HIS A 35 -16.49 4.33 4.01
CA HIS A 35 -17.49 3.86 3.04
C HIS A 35 -18.08 2.48 3.35
N GLY A 36 -17.92 1.98 4.58
CA GLY A 36 -18.37 0.65 4.95
C GLY A 36 -17.88 0.21 6.32
N SER A 37 -17.85 -1.11 6.54
CA SER A 37 -17.35 -1.68 7.79
C SER A 37 -15.87 -1.41 7.95
N LYS A 38 -15.51 -0.78 9.08
CA LYS A 38 -14.14 -0.53 9.48
C LYS A 38 -13.35 -1.83 9.65
N ILE A 39 -12.17 -1.92 9.06
CA ILE A 39 -11.20 -2.96 9.42
C ILE A 39 -10.63 -2.61 10.80
N ASN A 40 -11.02 -3.39 11.81
CA ASN A 40 -10.58 -3.18 13.20
C ASN A 40 -9.33 -3.96 13.58
N ASP A 41 -8.80 -4.80 12.69
CA ASP A 41 -7.60 -5.57 12.97
C ASP A 41 -6.38 -4.66 12.88
N THR A 42 -5.68 -4.51 14.01
CA THR A 42 -4.46 -3.70 14.11
C THR A 42 -3.20 -4.53 13.89
N ASN A 43 -3.30 -5.86 13.77
CA ASN A 43 -2.17 -6.75 13.49
C ASN A 43 -2.05 -7.05 11.99
N ILE A 44 -2.14 -6.00 11.18
CA ILE A 44 -1.95 -6.06 9.73
C ILE A 44 -0.94 -4.97 9.29
N VAL A 45 -0.31 -5.18 8.15
CA VAL A 45 0.52 -4.20 7.42
C VAL A 45 -0.16 -3.93 6.08
N LEU A 46 -0.24 -2.66 5.68
CA LEU A 46 -0.69 -2.30 4.35
C LEU A 46 0.49 -2.35 3.36
N SER A 47 0.33 -3.05 2.25
CA SER A 47 1.34 -3.21 1.20
C SER A 47 0.97 -2.46 -0.07
N THR A 48 1.94 -1.76 -0.67
CA THR A 48 1.77 -1.10 -1.98
C THR A 48 2.87 -1.53 -2.95
N HIS A 49 2.53 -1.60 -4.24
CA HIS A 49 3.48 -1.93 -5.31
C HIS A 49 3.78 -0.69 -6.13
N ILE A 50 5.07 -0.47 -6.43
CA ILE A 50 5.54 0.75 -7.09
C ILE A 50 6.22 0.40 -8.41
N TYR A 51 5.51 0.67 -9.50
CA TYR A 51 5.97 0.53 -10.88
C TYR A 51 5.75 1.84 -11.65
N PRO A 52 6.37 2.05 -12.83
CA PRO A 52 6.16 3.24 -13.66
C PRO A 52 4.68 3.51 -13.96
N GLY A 53 3.91 2.44 -14.17
CA GLY A 53 2.47 2.47 -14.41
C GLY A 53 1.59 2.58 -13.16
N ALA A 54 2.16 2.80 -11.97
CA ALA A 54 1.38 2.80 -10.73
C ALA A 54 0.34 3.94 -10.69
N TRP A 55 -0.94 3.59 -10.76
CA TRP A 55 -2.06 4.52 -10.85
C TRP A 55 -3.05 4.32 -9.70
N ASN A 56 -3.31 5.38 -8.94
CA ASN A 56 -4.32 5.40 -7.89
C ASN A 56 -5.62 5.96 -8.48
N GLN A 57 -6.59 5.08 -8.73
CA GLN A 57 -7.89 5.43 -9.29
C GLN A 57 -8.70 6.28 -8.31
N GLY A 58 -8.62 6.00 -7.02
CA GLY A 58 -9.28 6.75 -5.96
C GLY A 58 -8.90 8.23 -5.93
N THR A 59 -7.68 8.58 -6.35
CA THR A 59 -7.22 9.98 -6.47
C THR A 59 -7.05 10.45 -7.93
N ASN A 60 -7.38 9.59 -8.89
CA ASN A 60 -7.31 9.82 -10.33
C ASN A 60 -5.95 10.40 -10.80
N ARG A 61 -4.85 9.80 -10.33
CA ARG A 61 -3.48 10.23 -10.65
C ARG A 61 -2.47 9.10 -10.50
N TRP A 62 -1.28 9.32 -11.04
CA TRP A 62 -0.12 8.46 -10.78
C TRP A 62 0.21 8.48 -9.30
N LEU A 63 0.66 7.34 -8.78
CA LEU A 63 1.10 7.21 -7.41
C LEU A 63 2.20 8.25 -7.10
N SER A 64 2.04 8.95 -5.99
CA SER A 64 2.90 10.04 -5.54
C SER A 64 3.26 9.88 -4.06
N THR A 65 4.20 10.70 -3.57
CA THR A 65 4.56 10.70 -2.15
C THR A 65 3.38 11.06 -1.24
N ALA A 66 2.45 11.89 -1.72
CA ALA A 66 1.23 12.24 -0.98
C ALA A 66 0.29 11.03 -0.79
N ASP A 67 0.28 10.07 -1.73
CA ASP A 67 -0.48 8.83 -1.59
C ASP A 67 0.14 7.91 -0.51
N LEU A 68 1.47 7.91 -0.40
CA LEU A 68 2.20 7.19 0.65
C LEU A 68 1.99 7.84 2.03
N ASP A 69 1.94 9.18 2.11
CA ASP A 69 1.57 9.90 3.32
C ASP A 69 0.13 9.59 3.75
N GLU A 70 -0.79 9.56 2.79
CA GLU A 70 -2.18 9.20 3.04
C GLU A 70 -2.28 7.76 3.57
N MET A 71 -1.58 6.81 2.96
CA MET A 71 -1.51 5.43 3.44
C MET A 71 -0.95 5.34 4.87
N ALA A 72 0.11 6.08 5.18
CA ALA A 72 0.66 6.16 6.54
C ALA A 72 -0.38 6.69 7.55
N SER A 73 -1.27 7.60 7.12
CA SER A 73 -2.32 8.17 7.95
C SER A 73 -3.41 7.18 8.37
N ALA A 74 -3.42 5.96 7.81
CA ALA A 74 -4.29 4.87 8.26
C ALA A 74 -3.99 4.44 9.71
N GLY A 75 -2.80 4.75 10.23
CA GLY A 75 -2.38 4.37 11.58
C GLY A 75 -1.94 2.90 11.69
N LEU A 76 -1.66 2.27 10.55
CA LEU A 76 -1.13 0.90 10.46
C LEU A 76 0.30 0.94 9.90
N PRO A 77 1.15 -0.05 10.24
CA PRO A 77 2.42 -0.21 9.55
C PRO A 77 2.21 -0.35 8.03
N CYS A 78 3.16 0.16 7.26
CA CYS A 78 3.13 0.13 5.80
C CYS A 78 4.45 -0.42 5.24
N ILE A 79 4.39 -1.03 4.07
CA ILE A 79 5.51 -1.62 3.35
C ILE A 79 5.37 -1.32 1.86
N VAL A 80 6.50 -1.19 1.16
CA VAL A 80 6.56 -1.36 -0.29
C VAL A 80 7.00 -2.80 -0.55
N GLU A 81 6.06 -3.72 -0.72
CA GLU A 81 6.37 -5.14 -0.90
C GLU A 81 6.87 -5.47 -2.30
N GLU A 82 6.55 -4.61 -3.27
CA GLU A 82 7.10 -4.72 -4.61
C GLU A 82 7.47 -3.36 -5.14
N PHE A 83 8.64 -3.26 -5.76
CA PHE A 83 8.93 -2.19 -6.69
C PHE A 83 9.80 -2.68 -7.83
N GLY A 84 9.64 -2.05 -8.98
CA GLY A 84 10.43 -2.37 -10.17
C GLY A 84 10.47 -1.22 -11.15
N GLN A 85 11.50 -1.23 -11.99
CA GLN A 85 11.61 -0.35 -13.14
C GLN A 85 11.42 -1.22 -14.39
N ASP A 86 10.22 -1.20 -14.96
CA ASP A 86 9.90 -1.93 -16.19
C ASP A 86 9.69 -0.96 -17.37
N ASN A 87 9.31 -1.53 -18.52
CA ASN A 87 9.02 -0.78 -19.74
C ASN A 87 7.52 -0.42 -19.87
N SER A 88 6.71 -0.56 -18.81
CA SER A 88 5.26 -0.31 -18.86
C SER A 88 4.90 1.14 -19.15
N GLY A 89 5.87 2.06 -19.03
CA GLY A 89 5.64 3.50 -19.14
C GLY A 89 4.83 4.03 -17.96
N GLY A 90 4.51 5.32 -17.97
CA GLY A 90 3.71 5.96 -16.92
C GLY A 90 4.44 7.07 -16.16
N GLY A 91 3.71 7.70 -15.23
CA GLY A 91 4.15 8.92 -14.56
C GLY A 91 4.69 8.73 -13.15
N ALA A 92 4.54 7.54 -12.56
CA ALA A 92 4.99 7.28 -11.20
C ALA A 92 6.52 7.35 -11.13
N LYS A 93 7.04 8.11 -10.16
CA LYS A 93 8.48 8.32 -10.00
C LYS A 93 9.06 7.25 -9.08
N VAL A 94 9.19 6.02 -9.60
CA VAL A 94 9.58 4.81 -8.83
C VAL A 94 10.72 5.07 -7.84
N SER A 95 11.89 5.50 -8.32
CA SER A 95 13.06 5.73 -7.43
C SER A 95 12.77 6.77 -6.34
N ALA A 96 12.03 7.84 -6.66
CA ALA A 96 11.69 8.87 -5.68
C ALA A 96 10.71 8.35 -4.62
N LEU A 97 9.74 7.53 -5.03
CA LEU A 97 8.74 6.93 -4.13
C LEU A 97 9.36 5.89 -3.20
N VAL A 98 10.23 5.02 -3.73
CA VAL A 98 10.96 4.00 -2.94
C VAL A 98 11.90 4.68 -1.94
N ASN A 99 12.63 5.71 -2.37
CA ASN A 99 13.46 6.50 -1.46
C ASN A 99 12.60 7.17 -0.38
N TYR A 100 11.45 7.75 -0.75
CA TYR A 100 10.54 8.37 0.20
C TYR A 100 10.00 7.38 1.24
N ALA A 101 9.53 6.20 0.80
CA ALA A 101 9.10 5.13 1.70
C ALA A 101 10.23 4.71 2.66
N SER A 102 11.47 4.62 2.16
CA SER A 102 12.65 4.32 2.97
C SER A 102 12.91 5.39 4.04
N THR A 103 12.76 6.68 3.72
CA THR A 103 12.90 7.76 4.73
C THR A 103 11.83 7.72 5.83
N LYS A 104 10.69 7.08 5.57
CA LYS A 104 9.64 6.81 6.57
C LYS A 104 9.92 5.57 7.43
N GLY A 105 11.03 4.87 7.18
CA GLY A 105 11.36 3.61 7.82
C GLY A 105 10.52 2.43 7.33
N TRP A 106 9.87 2.54 6.17
CA TRP A 106 9.15 1.42 5.58
C TRP A 106 10.14 0.40 5.05
N THR A 107 9.80 -0.88 5.17
CA THR A 107 10.51 -1.92 4.42
C THR A 107 10.20 -1.72 2.93
N VAL A 108 11.21 -1.93 2.09
CA VAL A 108 11.08 -1.86 0.63
C VAL A 108 11.69 -3.12 0.04
N LEU A 109 10.95 -3.83 -0.80
CA LEU A 109 11.36 -5.10 -1.39
C LEU A 109 11.33 -4.96 -2.92
N ALA A 110 12.49 -5.16 -3.55
CA ALA A 110 12.58 -5.14 -5.01
C ALA A 110 11.90 -6.40 -5.58
N TRP A 111 11.11 -6.22 -6.64
CA TRP A 111 10.45 -7.33 -7.33
C TRP A 111 11.36 -8.00 -8.35
N ALA A 112 11.00 -9.25 -8.66
CA ALA A 112 11.47 -9.98 -9.83
C ALA A 112 10.28 -10.41 -10.71
#